data_AF-A0A2D6K4Y1-F1
#
_entry.id   AF-A0A2D6K4Y1-F1
#
_cell.length_a   1.000
_cell.length_b   1.000
_cell.length_c   1.000
_cell.angle_alpha   90.00
_cell.angle_beta   90.00
_cell.angle_gamma   90.00
#
_symmetry.space_group_name_H-M   'P 1'
#
loop_
_entity.id
_entity.type
_entity.pdbx_description
1 polymer ?
#
loop_
_entity_poly.entity_id
_entity_poly.type
_entity_poly.pdbx_seq_one_letter_code
_entity_poly.pdbx_strand_id
1 'polypeptide(L)' 'MTETFKFTKYEKARMIGSRALQLSSGAPFLIDISQEDLEAMKFNPVQIALKEFEAGVLPITVKRPEPGEK' A
#
# COMPACT_ATOMS: atom_id res chain seq x y z
N MET A 1 16.03 -5.37 5.10
CA MET A 1 16.05 -6.71 4.48
C MET A 1 14.97 -6.73 3.41
N THR A 2 15.37 -6.49 2.17
CA THR A 2 14.48 -6.35 1.00
C THR A 2 14.15 -7.72 0.45
N GLU A 3 13.15 -8.40 1.02
CA GLU A 3 12.62 -9.62 0.43
C GLU A 3 11.82 -9.25 -0.83
N THR A 4 12.42 -9.53 -1.99
CA THR A 4 11.78 -9.42 -3.30
C THR A 4 10.80 -10.58 -3.50
N PHE A 5 9.86 -10.79 -2.57
CA PHE A 5 8.72 -11.65 -2.83
C PHE A 5 7.85 -10.94 -3.86
N LYS A 6 7.83 -11.47 -5.09
CA LYS A 6 6.84 -11.04 -6.08
C LYS A 6 5.46 -11.37 -5.51
N PHE A 7 4.79 -10.34 -4.98
CA PHE A 7 3.39 -10.42 -4.63
C PHE A 7 2.59 -10.83 -5.88
N THR A 8 1.61 -11.70 -5.70
CA THR A 8 0.67 -12.00 -6.77
C THR A 8 -0.11 -10.73 -7.13
N LYS A 9 -0.67 -10.68 -8.35
CA LYS A 9 -1.53 -9.57 -8.76
C LYS A 9 -2.70 -9.32 -7.79
N TYR A 10 -3.17 -10.38 -7.12
CA TYR A 10 -4.25 -10.32 -6.14
C TYR A 10 -3.79 -9.72 -4.81
N GLU A 11 -2.63 -10.16 -4.30
CA GLU A 11 -2.03 -9.63 -3.08
C GLU A 11 -1.70 -8.15 -3.25
N LYS A 12 -1.06 -7.78 -4.37
CA LYS A 12 -0.74 -6.39 -4.70
C LYS A 12 -2.00 -5.52 -4.72
N ALA A 13 -3.05 -5.96 -5.44
CA ALA A 13 -4.31 -5.23 -5.48
C ALA A 13 -4.96 -5.08 -4.09
N ARG A 14 -4.91 -6.13 -3.26
CA ARG A 14 -5.51 -6.12 -1.91
C ARG A 14 -4.77 -5.19 -0.96
N MET A 15 -3.44 -5.17 -0.99
CA MET A 15 -2.63 -4.27 -0.16
C MET A 15 -2.88 -2.80 -0.52
N ILE A 16 -2.85 -2.47 -1.81
CA ILE A 16 -3.11 -1.10 -2.27
C ILE A 16 -4.54 -0.67 -1.90
N GLY A 17 -5.53 -1.53 -2.14
CA GLY A 17 -6.92 -1.22 -1.82
C GLY A 17 -7.15 -1.03 -0.31
N SER A 18 -6.58 -1.90 0.52
CA SER A 18 -6.66 -1.77 1.98
C SER A 18 -5.99 -0.50 2.47
N ARG A 19 -4.83 -0.13 1.90
CA ARG A 19 -4.15 1.11 2.27
C ARG A 19 -4.92 2.34 1.82
N ALA A 20 -5.43 2.35 0.59
CA ALA A 20 -6.25 3.45 0.10
C ALA A 20 -7.48 3.71 1.00
N LEU A 21 -8.09 2.65 1.54
CA LEU A 21 -9.17 2.78 2.51
C LEU A 21 -8.69 3.44 3.82
N GLN A 22 -7.52 3.07 4.33
CA GLN A 22 -6.94 3.68 5.53
C GLN A 22 -6.69 5.18 5.30
N LEU A 23 -6.11 5.54 4.16
CA LEU A 23 -5.86 6.94 3.79
C LEU A 23 -7.16 7.73 3.66
N SER A 24 -8.19 7.13 3.06
CA SER A 24 -9.54 7.73 2.98
C SER A 24 -10.16 7.92 4.37
N SER A 25 -9.76 7.12 5.35
CA SER A 25 -10.21 7.21 6.74
C SER A 25 -9.38 8.20 7.58
N GLY A 26 -8.48 8.97 6.96
CA GLY A 26 -7.64 9.96 7.65
C GLY A 26 -6.38 9.37 8.31
N ALA A 27 -5.96 8.16 7.94
CA ALA A 27 -4.70 7.62 8.41
C ALA A 27 -3.50 8.44 7.90
N PRO A 28 -2.42 8.58 8.69
CA PRO A 28 -1.24 9.33 8.27
C PRO A 28 -0.47 8.63 7.15
N PHE A 29 0.17 9.44 6.30
CA PHE A 29 1.10 9.00 5.27
C PHE A 29 2.44 8.60 5.91
N LEU A 30 3.07 7.54 5.40
CA LEU A 30 4.37 7.05 5.87
C LEU A 30 5.54 7.45 4.96
N ILE A 31 5.24 8.06 3.82
CA ILE A 31 6.22 8.64 2.89
C ILE A 31 6.21 10.16 2.98
N ASP A 32 7.35 10.77 2.70
CA ASP A 32 7.47 12.20 2.48
C ASP A 32 6.90 12.51 1.09
N ILE A 33 5.66 13.01 1.04
CA ILE A 33 5.02 13.45 -0.20
C ILE A 33 5.08 14.96 -0.20
N SER A 34 5.76 15.54 -1.18
CA SER A 34 5.73 17.00 -1.37
C SER A 34 4.30 17.45 -1.67
N GLN A 35 3.97 18.66 -1.24
CA GLN A 35 2.62 19.23 -1.40
C GLN A 35 2.23 19.33 -2.89
N GLU A 36 3.22 19.58 -3.74
CA GLU A 36 3.13 19.59 -5.20
C GLU A 36 2.70 18.23 -5.78
N ASP A 37 3.24 17.14 -5.23
CA ASP A 37 2.90 15.77 -5.61
C ASP A 37 1.47 15.40 -5.19
N LEU A 38 1.06 15.81 -3.98
CA LEU A 38 -0.32 15.61 -3.49
C LEU A 38 -1.35 16.34 -4.37
N GLU A 39 -1.02 17.56 -4.77
CA GLU A 39 -1.88 18.39 -5.61
C GLU A 39 -1.95 17.84 -7.05
N ALA A 40 -0.83 17.37 -7.61
CA ALA A 40 -0.79 16.66 -8.89
C ALA A 40 -1.62 15.37 -8.87
N MET A 41 -1.62 14.65 -7.73
CA MET A 41 -2.40 13.43 -7.53
C MET A 41 -3.86 13.68 -7.12
N LYS A 42 -4.29 14.95 -7.00
CA LYS A 42 -5.63 15.36 -6.51
C LYS A 42 -6.02 14.67 -5.20
N PHE A 43 -5.06 14.42 -4.31
CA PHE A 43 -5.28 13.72 -3.04
C PHE A 43 -5.94 12.34 -3.21
N ASN A 44 -5.74 11.68 -4.35
CA ASN A 44 -6.36 10.37 -4.59
C ASN A 44 -5.69 9.30 -3.71
N PRO A 45 -6.43 8.66 -2.80
CA PRO A 45 -5.87 7.70 -1.84
C PRO A 45 -5.25 6.47 -2.52
N VAL A 46 -5.71 6.10 -3.71
CA VAL A 46 -5.15 4.96 -4.47
C VAL A 46 -3.76 5.29 -5.01
N GLN A 47 -3.56 6.51 -5.51
CA GLN A 47 -2.28 6.98 -6.02
C GLN A 47 -1.25 7.10 -4.90
N ILE A 48 -1.68 7.59 -3.73
CA ILE A 48 -0.83 7.69 -2.56
C ILE A 48 -0.43 6.29 -2.06
N ALA A 49 -1.38 5.36 -1.97
CA ALA A 49 -1.09 3.98 -1.60
C ALA A 49 -0.15 3.26 -2.59
N LEU A 50 -0.23 3.60 -3.88
CA LEU A 50 0.72 3.10 -4.89
C LEU A 50 2.13 3.62 -4.64
N LYS A 51 2.32 4.91 -4.38
CA LYS A 51 3.63 5.46 -4.03
C LYS A 51 4.20 4.85 -2.75
N GLU A 52 3.37 4.64 -1.72
CA GLU A 52 3.79 3.95 -0.49
C GLU A 52 4.20 2.49 -0.75
N PHE A 53 3.52 1.81 -1.67
CA PHE A 53 3.87 0.46 -2.10
C PHE A 53 5.21 0.44 -2.84
N GLU A 54 5.44 1.37 -3.77
CA GLU A 54 6.69 1.47 -4.51
C GLU A 54 7.88 1.85 -3.63
N ALA A 55 7.65 2.67 -2.60
CA ALA A 55 8.64 3.00 -1.58
C ALA A 55 8.89 1.84 -0.58
N GLY A 56 8.06 0.80 -0.58
CA GLY A 56 8.22 -0.37 0.29
C GLY A 56 7.96 -0.10 1.78
N VAL A 57 7.26 1.00 2.12
CA VAL A 57 6.98 1.39 3.51
C VAL A 57 5.58 0.99 3.98
N LEU A 58 4.84 0.24 3.17
CA LEU A 58 3.49 -0.20 3.49
C LEU A 58 3.47 -1.11 4.73
N PRO A 59 2.71 -0.75 5.79
CA PRO A 59 2.65 -1.52 7.02
C PRO A 59 1.62 -2.67 6.89
N ILE A 60 1.69 -3.44 5.80
CA ILE A 60 0.77 -4.54 5.51
C ILE A 60 1.61 -5.79 5.23
N THR A 61 1.35 -6.84 6.01
CA THR A 61 1.97 -8.15 5.80
C THR A 61 0.96 -9.09 5.17
N VAL A 62 1.38 -9.85 4.16
CA VAL A 62 0.54 -10.87 3.52
C VAL A 62 0.76 -12.20 4.21
N LYS A 63 -0.27 -12.74 4.86
CA LYS A 63 -0.27 -14.11 5.37
C LYS A 63 -0.82 -15.04 4.31
N ARG A 64 -0.03 -16.03 3.90
CA ARG A 64 -0.44 -17.09 2.96
C ARG A 64 -0.81 -18.33 3.76
N PRO A 65 -2.11 -18.64 3.95
CA PRO A 65 -2.49 -19.90 4.57
C PRO A 65 -2.19 -21.05 3.60
N GLU A 66 -1.48 -22.07 4.07
CA GLU A 66 -1.33 -23.32 3.33
C GLU A 66 -2.61 -24.16 3.48
N PRO A 67 -3.02 -24.92 2.45
CA PRO A 67 -4.20 -25.77 2.54
C PRO A 67 -3.97 -26.88 3.58
N GLY A 68 -4.47 -26.68 4.79
CA GLY A 68 -4.36 -27.65 5.90
C GLY A 68 -4.21 -27.01 7.28
N GLU A 69 -3.75 -25.76 7.36
CA GLU A 69 -3.73 -25.01 8.62
C GLU A 69 -5.08 -24.31 8.82
N LYS A 70 -5.79 -24.72 9.88
CA LYS A 70 -7.01 -24.06 10.38
C LYS A 70 -6.67 -22.96 11.36
#